data_AF-A0AAU2NY51-F1
#
_entry.id   AF-A0AAU2NY51-F1
#
_cell.length_a   1.000
_cell.length_b   1.000
_cell.length_c   1.000
_cell.angle_alpha   90.00
_cell.angle_beta   90.00
_cell.angle_gamma   90.00
#
_symmetry.space_group_name_H-M   'P 1'
#
loop_
_entity.id
_entity.type
_entity.pdbx_description
1 polymer ?
#
loop_
_entity_poly.entity_id
_entity_poly.type
_entity_poly.pdbx_seq_one_letter_code
_entity_poly.pdbx_strand_id
1 'polypeptide(L)'
;MSKVMSGSAGLIAAFALLTACAAGTSSPSPPFDVLSAVERGTTAGLEWRVELVHKGGELCTAARVRDDLVGLACQSPSTAESPLNFAVDGHTKLILVHGLVSPRVSSLEEVDVGNRAPRILPIHALPADPAHRYFAYAVVPGQAVDLIARDADGAVLMSGAAKLADVQTVDDGPPPKRDGP
;
A
#
# COMPACT_ATOMS: atom_id res chain seq x y z
N MET A 1 17.69 -50.57 -57.07
CA MET A 1 16.70 -50.55 -58.17
C MET A 1 15.36 -50.96 -57.59
N SER A 2 14.34 -50.10 -57.69
CA SER A 2 12.89 -50.42 -57.61
C SER A 2 12.38 -50.98 -56.27
N LYS A 3 11.18 -50.70 -55.75
CA LYS A 3 10.01 -49.99 -56.24
C LYS A 3 9.13 -49.64 -55.03
N VAL A 4 8.35 -48.58 -55.20
CA VAL A 4 7.33 -48.01 -54.31
C VAL A 4 6.08 -48.91 -54.23
N MET A 5 5.15 -48.51 -53.33
CA MET A 5 3.72 -48.88 -53.18
C MET A 5 3.46 -50.10 -52.31
N SER A 6 2.38 -50.22 -51.54
CA SER A 6 1.21 -49.38 -51.22
C SER A 6 0.38 -50.17 -50.21
N GLY A 7 -0.53 -49.53 -49.47
CA GLY A 7 -1.75 -50.20 -49.03
C GLY A 7 -2.02 -50.23 -47.53
N SER A 8 -2.80 -49.25 -47.10
CA SER A 8 -4.07 -49.39 -46.34
C SER A 8 -4.19 -50.49 -45.27
N ALA A 9 -4.44 -50.06 -44.03
CA ALA A 9 -5.58 -50.55 -43.24
C ALA A 9 -5.73 -49.69 -41.98
N GLY A 10 -6.75 -48.82 -41.98
CA GLY A 10 -7.27 -48.25 -40.75
C GLY A 10 -8.11 -49.29 -40.02
N LEU A 11 -8.01 -49.32 -38.69
CA LEU A 11 -9.01 -49.92 -37.82
C LEU A 11 -8.80 -49.41 -36.37
N ILE A 12 -9.81 -48.70 -35.85
CA ILE A 12 -10.45 -48.86 -34.51
C ILE A 12 -9.53 -48.62 -33.28
N ALA A 13 -9.82 -47.81 -32.26
CA ALA A 13 -11.03 -47.13 -31.80
C ALA A 13 -10.66 -46.06 -30.76
N ALA A 14 -11.66 -45.19 -30.55
CA ALA A 14 -12.00 -44.36 -29.41
C ALA A 14 -11.30 -44.60 -28.06
N PHE A 15 -11.07 -43.49 -27.36
CA PHE A 15 -11.19 -43.19 -25.92
C PHE A 15 -10.23 -42.00 -25.70
N ALA A 16 -10.53 -40.91 -25.00
CA ALA A 16 -11.71 -40.33 -24.42
C ALA A 16 -11.32 -38.87 -24.09
N LEU A 17 -12.33 -38.01 -23.90
CA LEU A 17 -12.37 -36.86 -22.99
C LEU A 17 -11.03 -36.26 -22.53
N LEU A 18 -10.86 -34.94 -22.74
CA LEU A 18 -10.77 -33.97 -21.64
C LEU A 18 -10.50 -32.53 -22.14
N THR A 19 -11.47 -31.67 -21.83
CA THR A 19 -11.32 -30.31 -21.28
C THR A 19 -10.45 -29.27 -21.98
N ALA A 20 -11.16 -28.26 -22.52
CA ALA A 20 -10.92 -26.83 -22.32
C ALA A 20 -9.51 -26.41 -21.84
N CYS A 21 -8.66 -25.99 -22.77
CA CYS A 21 -7.65 -24.99 -22.47
C CYS A 21 -8.34 -23.61 -22.49
N ALA A 22 -9.04 -23.28 -21.41
CA ALA A 22 -9.13 -21.87 -21.04
C ALA A 22 -7.71 -21.47 -20.64
N ALA A 23 -7.04 -20.71 -21.51
CA ALA A 23 -5.86 -19.95 -21.12
C ALA A 23 -6.32 -18.85 -20.15
N GLY A 24 -6.65 -19.26 -18.93
CA GLY A 24 -6.73 -18.37 -17.79
C GLY A 24 -5.31 -17.94 -17.53
N THR A 25 -4.98 -16.71 -17.91
CA THR A 25 -3.89 -15.96 -17.30
C THR A 25 -4.20 -15.90 -15.81
N SER A 26 -3.77 -16.91 -15.07
CA SER A 26 -3.76 -16.88 -13.62
C SER A 26 -2.68 -15.88 -13.25
N SER A 27 -3.05 -14.59 -13.23
CA SER A 27 -2.32 -13.61 -12.45
C SER A 27 -2.17 -14.22 -11.06
N PRO A 28 -0.95 -14.36 -10.53
CA PRO A 28 -0.77 -14.85 -9.19
C PRO A 28 -1.65 -14.00 -8.28
N SER A 29 -2.64 -14.65 -7.65
CA SER A 29 -3.51 -13.96 -6.72
C SER A 29 -2.62 -13.34 -5.66
N PRO A 30 -2.75 -12.04 -5.36
CA PRO A 30 -1.94 -11.43 -4.33
C PRO A 30 -2.13 -12.20 -3.02
N PRO A 31 -1.11 -12.27 -2.14
CA PRO A 31 -1.14 -13.06 -0.91
C PRO A 31 -2.05 -12.46 0.18
N PHE A 32 -3.01 -11.62 -0.20
CA PHE A 32 -3.93 -10.88 0.66
C PHE A 32 -5.27 -10.66 -0.07
N ASP A 33 -6.34 -10.57 0.72
CA ASP A 33 -7.68 -10.33 0.20
C ASP A 33 -7.93 -8.82 0.10
N VAL A 34 -8.20 -8.33 -1.12
CA VAL A 34 -8.54 -6.91 -1.34
C VAL A 34 -9.98 -6.66 -0.92
N LEU A 35 -10.18 -5.73 0.02
CA LEU A 35 -11.49 -5.41 0.58
C LEU A 35 -12.14 -4.24 -0.15
N SER A 36 -11.35 -3.21 -0.47
CA SER A 36 -11.81 -2.02 -1.15
C SER A 36 -10.64 -1.19 -1.70
N ALA A 37 -10.91 -0.41 -2.75
CA ALA A 37 -9.98 0.64 -3.18
C ALA A 37 -10.12 1.84 -2.24
N VAL A 38 -9.01 2.27 -1.66
CA VAL A 38 -8.92 3.45 -0.78
C VAL A 38 -8.88 4.71 -1.59
N GLU A 39 -7.91 4.79 -2.49
CA GLU A 39 -7.67 5.98 -3.29
C GLU A 39 -6.90 5.57 -4.55
N ARG A 40 -7.08 6.33 -5.62
CA ARG A 40 -6.36 6.11 -6.87
C ARG A 40 -6.13 7.43 -7.58
N GLY A 41 -5.03 7.50 -8.32
CA GLY A 41 -4.75 8.69 -9.09
C GLY A 41 -3.61 8.53 -10.07
N THR A 42 -3.25 9.64 -10.67
CA THR A 42 -2.09 9.75 -11.54
C THR A 42 -1.22 10.90 -11.06
N THR A 43 0.04 10.60 -10.75
CA THR A 43 1.04 11.59 -10.33
C THR A 43 2.31 11.37 -11.13
N ALA A 44 2.89 12.43 -11.70
CA ALA A 44 4.08 12.35 -12.55
C ALA A 44 3.98 11.32 -13.70
N GLY A 45 2.79 11.13 -14.27
CA GLY A 45 2.54 10.17 -15.36
C GLY A 45 2.56 8.69 -14.93
N LEU A 46 2.45 8.42 -13.64
CA LEU A 46 2.33 7.08 -13.07
C LEU A 46 0.95 6.93 -12.43
N GLU A 47 0.26 5.84 -12.79
CA GLU A 47 -0.93 5.42 -12.08
C GLU A 47 -0.55 4.78 -10.76
N TRP A 48 -1.24 5.18 -9.71
CA TRP A 48 -1.09 4.62 -8.39
C TRP A 48 -2.45 4.32 -7.79
N ARG A 49 -2.48 3.33 -6.90
CA ARG A 49 -3.64 3.07 -6.05
C ARG A 49 -3.20 2.57 -4.69
N VAL A 50 -4.02 2.87 -3.70
CA VAL A 50 -3.94 2.26 -2.38
C VAL A 50 -5.20 1.45 -2.15
N GLU A 51 -5.03 0.27 -1.59
CA GLU A 51 -6.09 -0.70 -1.34
C GLU A 51 -6.12 -1.03 0.15
N LEU A 52 -7.30 -1.25 0.72
CA LEU A 52 -7.44 -1.91 2.02
C LEU A 52 -7.48 -3.41 1.79
N VAL A 53 -6.66 -4.12 2.55
CA VAL A 53 -6.46 -5.55 2.38
C VAL A 53 -6.46 -6.25 3.74
N HIS A 54 -6.87 -7.51 3.77
CA HIS A 54 -6.62 -8.38 4.92
C HIS A 54 -5.38 -9.23 4.69
N LYS A 55 -4.46 -9.22 5.67
CA LYS A 55 -3.31 -10.12 5.70
C LYS A 55 -3.21 -10.76 7.07
N GLY A 56 -3.35 -12.08 7.13
CA GLY A 56 -3.25 -12.83 8.41
C GLY A 56 -4.27 -12.41 9.47
N GLY A 57 -5.46 -11.94 9.05
CA GLY A 57 -6.51 -11.45 9.95
C GLY A 57 -6.35 -9.98 10.40
N GLU A 58 -5.31 -9.29 9.93
CA GLU A 58 -5.08 -7.87 10.20
C GLU A 58 -5.49 -6.99 9.01
N LEU A 59 -6.07 -5.82 9.29
CA LEU A 59 -6.38 -4.80 8.30
C LEU A 59 -5.11 -4.02 7.95
N CYS A 60 -4.76 -4.01 6.67
CA CYS A 60 -3.58 -3.34 6.15
C CYS A 60 -3.95 -2.40 5.00
N THR A 61 -3.04 -1.48 4.68
CA THR A 61 -3.06 -0.74 3.41
C THR A 61 -1.97 -1.26 2.49
N ALA A 62 -2.31 -1.52 1.22
CA ALA A 62 -1.38 -1.95 0.18
C ALA A 62 -1.25 -0.86 -0.88
N ALA A 63 -0.03 -0.43 -1.15
CA ALA A 63 0.27 0.60 -2.14
C ALA A 63 0.80 -0.01 -3.42
N ARG A 64 0.26 0.45 -4.55
CA ARG A 64 0.63 -0.02 -5.89
C ARG A 64 0.94 1.12 -6.83
N VAL A 65 1.91 0.90 -7.71
CA VAL A 65 2.25 1.78 -8.84
C VAL A 65 2.25 0.93 -10.09
N ARG A 66 1.40 1.27 -11.08
CA ARG A 66 1.22 0.46 -12.31
C ARG A 66 1.06 -1.04 -12.03
N ASP A 67 0.20 -1.35 -11.06
CA ASP A 67 -0.08 -2.69 -10.51
C ASP A 67 1.03 -3.36 -9.67
N ASP A 68 2.27 -2.88 -9.74
CA ASP A 68 3.36 -3.38 -8.89
C ASP A 68 3.13 -3.00 -7.43
N LEU A 69 3.22 -3.99 -6.53
CA LEU A 69 3.16 -3.76 -5.08
C LEU A 69 4.45 -3.05 -4.64
N VAL A 70 4.32 -1.81 -4.20
CA VAL A 70 5.45 -1.00 -3.72
C VAL A 70 5.50 -0.89 -2.21
N GLY A 71 4.37 -1.12 -1.54
CA GLY A 71 4.23 -0.87 -0.11
C GLY A 71 3.13 -1.69 0.53
N LEU A 72 3.34 -2.05 1.79
CA LEU A 72 2.34 -2.72 2.61
C LEU A 72 2.50 -2.28 4.07
N ALA A 73 1.48 -1.63 4.60
CA ALA A 73 1.44 -1.18 5.99
C ALA A 73 0.33 -1.93 6.73
N CYS A 74 0.75 -2.88 7.58
CA CYS A 74 -0.11 -3.63 8.47
C CYS A 74 0.11 -3.10 9.89
N GLN A 75 -0.88 -2.35 10.38
CA GLN A 75 -1.06 -2.02 11.79
C GLN A 75 -2.30 -1.15 11.89
N SER A 76 -3.39 -1.73 12.40
CA SER A 76 -4.49 -0.94 12.93
C SER A 76 -3.95 -0.05 14.05
N PRO A 77 -4.25 1.27 14.09
CA PRO A 77 -3.85 2.12 15.20
C PRO A 77 -4.48 1.54 16.48
N SER A 78 -3.68 0.83 17.28
CA SER A 78 -4.21 -0.10 18.28
C SER A 78 -4.62 0.58 19.58
N THR A 79 -4.33 1.88 19.77
CA THR A 79 -4.73 2.63 20.97
C THR A 79 -4.87 4.12 20.69
N ALA A 80 -5.50 4.82 21.64
CA ALA A 80 -5.56 6.29 21.73
C ALA A 80 -4.19 6.99 21.73
N GLU A 81 -3.08 6.24 21.79
CA GLU A 81 -1.69 6.69 21.88
C GLU A 81 -1.01 6.80 20.51
N SER A 82 -1.57 6.20 19.45
CA SER A 82 -1.06 6.34 18.07
C SER A 82 -2.21 6.80 17.16
N PRO A 83 -2.52 8.12 17.15
CA PRO A 83 -3.69 8.66 16.47
C PRO A 83 -3.64 8.47 14.94
N LEU A 84 -2.46 8.20 14.38
CA LEU A 84 -2.28 7.97 12.95
C LEU A 84 -1.17 6.94 12.72
N ASN A 85 -1.48 5.91 11.95
CA ASN A 85 -0.48 4.97 11.46
C ASN A 85 -0.39 5.06 9.94
N PHE A 86 0.80 5.43 9.46
CA PHE A 86 1.04 5.68 8.05
C PHE A 86 2.35 5.06 7.60
N ALA A 87 2.40 4.66 6.35
CA ALA A 87 3.60 4.31 5.64
C ALA A 87 3.93 5.38 4.59
N VAL A 88 5.21 5.43 4.26
CA VAL A 88 5.78 6.28 3.23
C VAL A 88 6.52 5.35 2.28
N ASP A 89 5.86 4.98 1.20
CA ASP A 89 6.37 3.99 0.25
C ASP A 89 6.82 4.68 -1.04
N GLY A 90 8.09 4.49 -1.36
CA GLY A 90 8.76 5.17 -2.45
C GLY A 90 8.72 4.40 -3.77
N HIS A 91 8.45 5.13 -4.85
CA HIS A 91 8.81 4.76 -6.21
C HIS A 91 9.75 5.84 -6.77
N THR A 92 10.53 5.52 -7.80
CA THR A 92 11.56 6.43 -8.36
C THR A 92 11.06 7.82 -8.76
N LYS A 93 9.75 8.00 -8.99
CA LYS A 93 9.13 9.26 -9.42
C LYS A 93 8.00 9.77 -8.52
N LEU A 94 7.58 8.99 -7.52
CA LEU A 94 6.50 9.35 -6.61
C LEU A 94 6.70 8.71 -5.25
N ILE A 95 6.19 9.34 -4.21
CA ILE A 95 6.08 8.80 -2.87
C ILE A 95 4.60 8.65 -2.57
N LEU A 96 4.19 7.47 -2.11
CA LEU A 96 2.84 7.22 -1.61
C LEU A 96 2.86 7.34 -0.10
N VAL A 97 1.94 8.15 0.42
CA VAL A 97 1.70 8.30 1.86
C VAL A 97 0.28 7.82 2.13
N HIS A 98 0.15 6.79 2.94
CA HIS A 98 -1.14 6.17 3.21
C HIS A 98 -1.18 5.54 4.58
N GLY A 99 -2.40 5.41 5.11
CA GLY A 99 -2.53 4.90 6.46
C GLY A 99 -3.96 4.81 6.97
N LEU A 100 -4.04 4.35 8.22
CA LEU A 100 -5.26 4.27 9.02
C LEU A 100 -5.28 5.41 10.04
N VAL A 101 -6.48 5.88 10.34
CA VAL A 101 -6.74 7.09 11.13
C VAL A 101 -7.59 6.74 12.35
N SER A 102 -7.16 7.17 13.52
CA SER A 102 -7.93 7.04 14.76
C SER A 102 -9.19 7.92 14.73
N PRO A 103 -10.30 7.52 15.38
CA PRO A 103 -11.48 8.36 15.55
C PRO A 103 -11.20 9.73 16.19
N ARG A 104 -10.12 9.88 16.96
CA ARG A 104 -9.71 11.15 17.57
C ARG A 104 -9.26 12.20 16.57
N VAL A 105 -8.77 11.79 15.40
CA VAL A 105 -8.30 12.70 14.35
C VAL A 105 -9.51 13.28 13.62
N SER A 106 -9.73 14.57 13.74
CA SER A 106 -10.81 15.29 13.05
C SER A 106 -10.35 15.72 11.65
N SER A 107 -9.11 16.21 11.52
CA SER A 107 -8.52 16.69 10.28
C SER A 107 -7.08 16.19 10.10
N LEU A 108 -6.70 16.10 8.84
CA LEU A 108 -5.36 15.75 8.42
C LEU A 108 -4.88 16.81 7.43
N GLU A 109 -3.69 17.36 7.67
CA GLU A 109 -3.19 18.53 6.94
C GLU A 109 -1.81 18.23 6.36
N GLU A 110 -1.62 18.59 5.10
CA GLU A 110 -0.29 18.72 4.48
C GLU A 110 0.21 20.15 4.76
N VAL A 111 1.34 20.28 5.47
CA VAL A 111 1.89 21.57 5.90
C VAL A 111 3.36 21.69 5.51
N ASP A 112 3.65 22.66 4.64
CA ASP A 112 5.01 23.10 4.37
C ASP A 112 5.55 23.85 5.59
N VAL A 113 6.65 23.36 6.17
CA VAL A 113 7.36 24.00 7.30
C VAL A 113 8.10 25.24 6.75
N GLY A 114 7.33 26.24 6.33
CA GLY A 114 7.88 27.28 5.46
C GLY A 114 6.90 28.31 4.90
N ASN A 115 5.65 28.37 5.40
CA ASN A 115 4.70 29.47 5.16
C ASN A 115 3.73 29.29 3.96
N ARG A 116 3.20 28.09 3.73
CA ARG A 116 2.02 27.86 2.87
C ARG A 116 0.77 27.60 3.69
N ALA A 117 -0.39 27.96 3.14
CA ALA A 117 -1.66 27.56 3.73
C ALA A 117 -1.76 26.02 3.75
N PRO A 118 -2.19 25.43 4.87
CA PRO A 118 -2.29 23.97 4.99
C PRO A 118 -3.29 23.42 3.98
N ARG A 119 -2.95 22.31 3.33
CA ARG A 119 -3.88 21.56 2.48
C ARG A 119 -4.57 20.51 3.32
N ILE A 120 -5.90 20.60 3.45
CA ILE A 120 -6.68 19.58 4.13
C ILE A 120 -6.77 18.33 3.24
N LEU A 121 -6.35 17.20 3.77
CA LEU A 121 -6.41 15.90 3.13
C LEU A 121 -7.72 15.19 3.48
N PRO A 122 -8.33 14.47 2.52
CA PRO A 122 -9.55 13.74 2.79
C PRO A 122 -9.27 12.53 3.70
N ILE A 123 -10.17 12.32 4.67
CA ILE A 123 -10.21 11.13 5.52
C ILE A 123 -11.51 10.40 5.21
N HIS A 124 -11.42 9.13 4.86
CA HIS A 124 -12.56 8.32 4.46
C HIS A 124 -12.88 7.27 5.51
N ALA A 125 -14.16 7.00 5.72
CA ALA A 125 -14.61 5.86 6.53
C ALA A 125 -14.72 4.61 5.66
N LEU A 126 -14.39 3.44 6.22
CA LEU A 126 -14.65 2.16 5.56
C LEU A 126 -16.16 1.90 5.49
N PRO A 127 -16.73 1.56 4.31
CA PRO A 127 -18.18 1.34 4.19
C PRO A 127 -18.71 0.19 5.06
N ALA A 128 -17.93 -0.89 5.19
CA ALA A 128 -18.30 -2.07 5.96
C ALA A 128 -18.00 -1.94 7.47
N ASP A 129 -17.16 -0.97 7.86
CA ASP A 129 -16.83 -0.69 9.25
C ASP A 129 -16.39 0.78 9.41
N PRO A 130 -17.34 1.71 9.64
CA PRO A 130 -17.05 3.14 9.67
C PRO A 130 -16.21 3.57 10.89
N ALA A 131 -15.97 2.70 11.86
CA ALA A 131 -15.03 2.96 12.94
C ALA A 131 -13.58 3.01 12.43
N HIS A 132 -13.29 2.31 11.33
CA HIS A 132 -12.00 2.35 10.65
C HIS A 132 -12.01 3.45 9.59
N ARG A 133 -11.09 4.41 9.75
CA ARG A 133 -10.90 5.52 8.83
C ARG A 133 -9.53 5.42 8.19
N TYR A 134 -9.40 5.90 6.96
CA TYR A 134 -8.18 5.81 6.18
C TYR A 134 -7.91 7.08 5.38
N PHE A 135 -6.67 7.22 4.93
CA PHE A 135 -6.26 8.25 3.99
C PHE A 135 -5.17 7.71 3.06
N ALA A 136 -5.04 8.31 1.88
CA ALA A 136 -3.93 8.06 0.98
C ALA A 136 -3.74 9.25 0.05
N TYR A 137 -2.49 9.57 -0.27
CA TYR A 137 -2.14 10.53 -1.30
C TYR A 137 -0.75 10.25 -1.87
N ALA A 138 -0.47 10.86 -3.01
CA ALA A 138 0.83 10.74 -3.68
C ALA A 138 1.47 12.11 -3.83
N VAL A 139 2.79 12.17 -3.65
CA VAL A 139 3.61 13.37 -3.85
C VAL A 139 4.83 13.05 -4.72
N VAL A 140 5.40 14.07 -5.36
CA VAL A 140 6.68 13.93 -6.06
C VAL A 140 7.81 13.98 -5.02
N PRO A 141 8.89 13.18 -5.16
CA PRO A 141 10.05 13.28 -4.28
C PRO A 141 10.58 14.72 -4.21
N GLY A 142 10.89 15.19 -3.00
CA GLY A 142 11.30 16.58 -2.75
C GLY A 142 10.15 17.59 -2.65
N GLN A 143 8.90 17.16 -2.86
CA GLN A 143 7.70 17.98 -2.63
C GLN A 143 6.88 17.51 -1.42
N ALA A 144 7.30 16.43 -0.75
CA ALA A 144 6.66 15.97 0.46
C ALA A 144 6.80 17.02 1.57
N VAL A 145 5.67 17.41 2.17
CA VAL A 145 5.63 18.31 3.33
C VAL A 145 5.16 17.55 4.57
N ASP A 146 5.11 18.21 5.73
CA ASP A 146 4.74 17.53 6.97
C ASP A 146 3.25 17.16 6.97
N LEU A 147 2.94 16.04 7.63
CA LEU A 147 1.60 15.53 7.82
C LEU A 147 1.15 15.81 9.26
N ILE A 148 0.22 16.74 9.43
CA ILE A 148 -0.28 17.15 10.75
C ILE A 148 -1.67 16.56 10.98
N ALA A 149 -1.82 15.75 12.02
CA ALA A 149 -3.12 15.26 12.48
C ALA A 149 -3.63 16.14 13.64
N ARG A 150 -4.90 16.55 13.59
CA ARG A 150 -5.52 17.37 14.64
C ARG A 150 -6.79 16.74 15.22
N ASP A 151 -7.14 17.11 16.45
CA ASP A 151 -8.43 16.76 17.06
C ASP A 151 -9.54 17.76 16.70
N ALA A 152 -10.75 17.53 17.23
CA ALA A 152 -11.92 18.36 16.96
C ALA A 152 -11.79 19.81 17.46
N ASP A 153 -10.92 20.05 18.44
CA ASP A 153 -10.64 21.38 18.99
C ASP A 153 -9.51 22.09 18.21
N GLY A 154 -8.90 21.39 17.24
CA GLY A 154 -7.81 21.89 16.40
C GLY A 154 -6.42 21.68 17.01
N ALA A 155 -6.30 21.00 18.14
CA ALA A 155 -5.02 20.71 18.76
C ALA A 155 -4.25 19.67 17.94
N VAL A 156 -2.93 19.83 17.84
CA VAL A 156 -2.07 18.88 17.12
C VAL A 156 -1.96 17.59 17.94
N LEU A 157 -2.37 16.48 17.33
CA LEU A 157 -2.23 15.14 17.89
C LEU A 157 -0.93 14.46 17.45
N MET A 158 -0.48 14.71 16.22
CA MET A 158 0.74 14.12 15.66
C MET A 158 1.29 14.98 14.51
N SER A 159 2.62 14.98 14.38
CA SER A 159 3.36 15.39 13.17
C SER A 159 4.05 14.17 12.57
N GLY A 160 3.93 13.98 11.26
CA GLY A 160 4.59 12.91 10.53
C GLY A 160 6.11 13.03 10.58
N ALA A 161 6.64 14.24 10.42
CA ALA A 161 8.07 14.53 10.54
C ALA A 161 8.60 14.20 11.94
N ALA A 162 7.87 14.58 13.00
CA ALA A 162 8.26 14.25 14.38
C ALA A 162 8.29 12.73 14.61
N LYS A 163 7.26 12.01 14.14
CA LYS A 163 7.20 10.55 14.25
C LYS A 163 8.38 9.85 13.57
N LEU A 164 8.78 10.32 12.39
CA LEU A 164 9.91 9.74 11.65
C LEU A 164 11.26 10.03 12.33
N ALA A 165 11.41 11.21 12.94
CA ALA A 165 12.61 11.55 13.70
C ALA A 165 12.78 10.64 14.93
N ASP A 166 11.69 10.36 15.66
CA ASP A 166 11.72 9.47 16.82
C ASP A 166 12.16 8.05 16.44
N VAL A 167 11.71 7.53 15.29
CA VAL A 167 12.14 6.21 14.78
C VAL A 167 13.64 6.17 14.49
N GLN A 168 14.22 7.24 13.94
CA GLN A 168 15.67 7.30 13.66
C GLN A 168 16.51 7.30 14.93
N THR A 169 16.05 7.93 16.01
CA THR A 169 16.79 7.97 17.29
C THR A 169 16.86 6.63 18.01
N VAL A 170 15.98 5.67 17.68
CA VAL A 170 15.97 4.33 18.29
C VAL A 170 16.96 3.38 17.62
N ASP A 171 17.32 3.63 16.35
CA ASP A 171 18.27 2.80 15.59
C ASP A 171 19.75 3.20 15.81
N ASP A 172 20.00 4.38 16.37
CA ASP A 172 21.33 4.79 16.84
C ASP A 172 21.63 4.13 18.20
N GLY A 173 21.93 2.82 18.15
CA GLY A 173 22.39 2.06 19.31
C GLY A 173 23.56 2.73 20.04
N PRO A 174 23.76 2.45 21.35
CA PRO A 174 24.79 3.10 22.14
C PRO A 174 26.17 2.94 21.47
N PRO A 175 27.02 3.99 21.48
CA PRO A 175 28.32 3.93 20.84
C PRO A 175 29.12 2.74 21.38
N PRO A 176 29.86 2.01 20.52
CA PRO A 176 30.66 0.88 20.97
C PRO A 176 31.60 1.36 22.07
N LYS A 177 31.55 0.70 23.23
CA LYS A 177 32.53 0.92 24.29
C LYS A 177 33.91 0.74 23.67
N ARG A 178 34.67 1.84 23.58
CA ARG A 178 36.10 1.76 23.31
C ARG A 178 36.72 1.12 24.54
N ASP A 179 37.02 -0.17 24.44
CA ASP A 179 37.98 -0.77 25.34
C ASP A 179 39.32 -0.07 25.05
N GLY A 180 39.74 0.73 26.02
CA GLY A 180 41.00 1.46 25.97
C GLY A 180 42.21 0.52 26.01
N PRO A 181 43.37 0.99 25.55
CA PRO A 181 44.61 0.21 25.49
C PRO A 181 45.12 -0.20 26.88
#